data_AF-A0A9D8P5V9-F1
#
_entry.id   AF-A0A9D8P5V9-F1
#
_cell.length_a   1.000
_cell.length_b   1.000
_cell.length_c   1.000
_cell.angle_alpha   90.00
_cell.angle_beta   90.00
_cell.angle_gamma   90.00
#
_symmetry.space_group_name_H-M   'P 1'
#
loop_
_entity.id
_entity.type
_entity.pdbx_description
1 polymer ?
#
loop_
_entity_poly.entity_id
_entity_poly.type
_entity_poly.pdbx_seq_one_letter_code
_entity_poly.pdbx_strand_id
1 'polypeptide(L)'
;MRTSLFNQVIGLVTLFLACQHSIARAGAQRQHPPSEQTQQQNQITYGSGPFSGNATHFDGLGELAGGCGVPQHRLETQNFVALNVQHSPGDYSEGQSRPLPSHQSQIMGAFENGRNCGRWIRVTIGDYCTGNNNGAPHAGFCHSAGDSPWVTDQFNGATLDMIVADSCHDGNAWCRDDAHHLDLATASLTQFKKNGETMADLPSKWGNRRVHWEYIAAPNYSGDIKIGLARDAQRLWIPLVITHLENGIHGVEAWVDGRWQLGQMVSDNGQVFQLPGGAQAPYRIRVYDANDQLINQGRVYVFDWPSECGDRCLANYTGVTYRAE
;
A
#
# COMPACT_ATOMS: atom_id res chain seq x y z
N MET A 1 64.19 26.89 14.46
CA MET A 1 65.63 26.97 14.09
C MET A 1 66.11 25.57 13.72
N ARG A 2 66.90 25.49 12.64
CA ARG A 2 67.56 24.32 12.00
C ARG A 2 66.66 23.50 11.04
N THR A 3 66.68 23.72 9.71
CA THR A 3 67.67 23.30 8.65
C THR A 3 67.80 21.77 8.55
N SER A 4 67.83 21.06 7.41
CA SER A 4 68.20 21.32 6.00
C SER A 4 67.95 19.99 5.24
N LEU A 5 67.22 19.91 4.12
CA LEU A 5 67.63 19.94 2.70
C LEU A 5 68.26 18.66 2.07
N PHE A 6 67.86 18.44 0.79
CA PHE A 6 68.53 17.77 -0.36
C PHE A 6 68.60 16.23 -0.39
N ASN A 7 68.53 15.48 -1.53
CA ASN A 7 68.62 15.71 -2.99
C ASN A 7 68.03 14.45 -3.71
N GLN A 8 67.18 14.53 -4.75
CA GLN A 8 67.40 14.48 -6.22
C GLN A 8 67.93 13.19 -6.91
N VAL A 9 67.48 13.04 -8.18
CA VAL A 9 68.06 12.37 -9.39
C VAL A 9 67.25 11.15 -9.86
N ILE A 10 66.37 11.25 -10.87
CA ILE A 10 66.53 11.28 -12.36
C ILE A 10 67.03 9.95 -12.97
N GLY A 11 66.27 9.40 -13.94
CA GLY A 11 66.72 8.35 -14.84
C GLY A 11 65.67 7.92 -15.87
N LEU A 12 65.71 8.53 -17.04
CA LEU A 12 64.93 8.25 -18.25
C LEU A 12 65.57 7.08 -19.05
N VAL A 13 64.79 6.46 -19.94
CA VAL A 13 65.14 6.03 -21.34
C VAL A 13 64.62 4.63 -21.72
N THR A 14 63.85 4.68 -22.80
CA THR A 14 63.19 3.73 -23.71
C THR A 14 64.15 2.80 -24.48
N LEU A 15 63.74 1.56 -24.84
CA LEU A 15 63.75 1.06 -26.24
C LEU A 15 63.11 -0.34 -26.44
N PHE A 16 62.22 -0.41 -27.43
CA PHE A 16 61.80 -1.48 -28.37
C PHE A 16 62.32 -2.93 -28.24
N LEU A 17 61.41 -3.91 -28.43
CA LEU A 17 61.45 -4.81 -29.60
C LEU A 17 60.10 -5.54 -29.85
N ALA A 18 59.85 -5.84 -31.13
CA ALA A 18 58.60 -6.26 -31.73
C ALA A 18 58.39 -7.78 -31.77
N CYS A 19 57.14 -8.23 -31.98
CA CYS A 19 56.87 -9.40 -32.81
C CYS A 19 55.49 -9.31 -33.48
N GLN A 20 55.48 -9.36 -34.81
CA GLN A 20 54.33 -9.54 -35.68
C GLN A 20 53.82 -10.98 -35.60
N HIS A 21 52.50 -11.22 -35.76
CA HIS A 21 51.95 -11.91 -36.95
C HIS A 21 50.42 -12.12 -36.87
N SER A 22 49.81 -11.91 -38.05
CA SER A 22 48.65 -12.62 -38.61
C SER A 22 47.28 -11.94 -38.62
N ILE A 23 46.86 -11.76 -39.87
CA ILE A 23 45.65 -11.18 -40.42
C ILE A 23 44.60 -12.28 -40.56
N ALA A 24 43.35 -12.01 -40.17
CA ALA A 24 42.18 -12.65 -40.75
C ALA A 24 40.99 -11.67 -40.77
N ARG A 25 40.47 -11.44 -41.97
CA ARG A 25 39.27 -10.64 -42.28
C ARG A 25 38.00 -11.41 -41.87
N ALA A 26 37.02 -10.73 -41.28
CA ALA A 26 35.63 -11.17 -41.30
C ALA A 26 34.65 -9.97 -41.32
N GLY A 27 33.80 -9.97 -42.35
CA GLY A 27 32.48 -9.35 -42.52
C GLY A 27 32.07 -8.12 -41.70
N ALA A 28 31.95 -6.98 -42.38
CA ALA A 28 31.11 -5.87 -41.94
C ALA A 28 29.62 -6.21 -42.20
N GLN A 29 28.86 -6.52 -41.14
CA GLN A 29 27.40 -6.48 -41.17
C GLN A 29 26.92 -5.08 -40.76
N ARG A 30 26.13 -4.44 -41.64
CA ARG A 30 25.41 -3.20 -41.35
C ARG A 30 24.34 -3.50 -40.30
N GLN A 31 24.43 -2.86 -39.14
CA GLN A 31 23.34 -2.82 -38.17
C GLN A 31 22.39 -1.68 -38.55
N HIS A 32 21.15 -2.02 -38.87
CA HIS A 32 20.03 -1.08 -38.87
C HIS A 32 19.70 -0.68 -37.41
N PRO A 33 19.19 0.54 -37.17
CA PRO A 33 18.82 0.99 -35.83
C PRO A 33 17.52 0.28 -35.39
N PRO A 34 17.39 -0.16 -34.12
CA PRO A 34 16.10 -0.59 -33.61
C PRO A 34 15.23 0.64 -33.30
N SER A 35 14.07 0.65 -33.93
CA SER A 35 12.92 1.53 -33.69
C SER A 35 12.29 1.31 -32.31
N GLU A 36 11.74 2.40 -31.77
CA GLU A 36 10.56 2.52 -30.89
C GLU A 36 10.26 1.42 -29.84
N GLN A 37 10.45 1.83 -28.58
CA GLN A 37 9.47 1.76 -27.49
C GLN A 37 8.49 0.58 -27.47
N THR A 38 8.71 -0.34 -26.53
CA THR A 38 7.60 -0.87 -25.73
C THR A 38 8.05 -0.91 -24.29
N GLN A 39 7.26 -0.26 -23.43
CA GLN A 39 7.49 -0.08 -22.00
C GLN A 39 7.67 -1.45 -21.33
N GLN A 40 8.88 -1.73 -20.85
CA GLN A 40 9.06 -2.74 -19.81
C GLN A 40 8.44 -2.15 -18.54
N GLN A 41 7.24 -2.62 -18.20
CA GLN A 41 6.69 -2.49 -16.86
C GLN A 41 7.72 -3.06 -15.87
N ASN A 42 8.27 -2.19 -15.03
CA ASN A 42 8.96 -2.62 -13.83
C ASN A 42 8.00 -3.54 -13.06
N GLN A 43 8.32 -4.83 -12.97
CA GLN A 43 7.62 -5.75 -12.09
C GLN A 43 7.93 -5.36 -10.65
N ILE A 44 7.12 -4.44 -10.13
CA ILE A 44 6.99 -4.18 -8.71
C ILE A 44 6.63 -5.51 -8.05
N THR A 45 7.52 -6.03 -7.21
CA THR A 45 7.33 -7.33 -6.54
C THR A 45 6.45 -7.09 -5.31
N TYR A 46 5.13 -7.07 -5.48
CA TYR A 46 4.20 -6.96 -4.37
C TYR A 46 4.37 -8.18 -3.44
N GLY A 47 4.73 -7.96 -2.17
CA GLY A 47 5.02 -9.00 -1.18
C GLY A 47 3.98 -10.14 -1.06
N SER A 48 4.54 -11.35 -1.01
CA SER A 48 4.06 -12.71 -0.66
C SER A 48 2.60 -13.15 -0.92
N GLY A 49 2.31 -13.44 -2.20
CA GLY A 49 1.53 -14.60 -2.62
C GLY A 49 0.00 -14.49 -2.57
N PRO A 50 -0.71 -15.45 -3.21
CA PRO A 50 -2.15 -15.55 -3.06
C PRO A 50 -2.49 -16.05 -1.66
N PHE A 51 -3.34 -15.30 -0.97
CA PHE A 51 -3.90 -15.62 0.33
C PHE A 51 -5.22 -16.37 0.16
N SER A 52 -5.54 -17.21 1.14
CA SER A 52 -6.84 -17.86 1.26
C SER A 52 -7.42 -17.49 2.61
N GLY A 53 -8.67 -17.03 2.62
CA GLY A 53 -9.38 -16.62 3.82
C GLY A 53 -10.87 -16.66 3.60
N ASN A 54 -11.59 -15.97 4.47
CA ASN A 54 -13.03 -15.80 4.43
C ASN A 54 -13.39 -14.31 4.44
N ALA A 55 -14.57 -14.00 3.94
CA ALA A 55 -15.02 -12.65 3.73
C ALA A 55 -16.39 -12.39 4.35
N THR A 56 -16.50 -11.25 5.02
CA THR A 56 -17.76 -10.59 5.42
C THR A 56 -17.96 -9.31 4.60
N HIS A 57 -18.95 -8.50 4.96
CA HIS A 57 -19.09 -7.16 4.42
C HIS A 57 -19.50 -6.13 5.47
N PHE A 58 -19.25 -4.85 5.14
CA PHE A 58 -19.59 -3.68 5.96
C PHE A 58 -20.07 -2.51 5.08
N ASP A 59 -20.85 -1.60 5.66
CA ASP A 59 -21.58 -0.59 4.87
C ASP A 59 -20.76 0.67 4.52
N GLY A 60 -19.62 0.89 5.17
CA GLY A 60 -18.70 1.98 4.83
C GLY A 60 -17.72 2.35 5.95
N LEU A 61 -16.79 3.26 5.66
CA LEU A 61 -15.67 3.66 6.54
C LEU A 61 -16.09 4.52 7.76
N GLY A 62 -17.38 4.75 7.96
CA GLY A 62 -17.91 5.71 8.94
C GLY A 62 -17.55 7.18 8.66
N GLU A 63 -17.84 8.07 9.61
CA GLU A 63 -17.71 9.53 9.41
C GLU A 63 -16.26 10.06 9.46
N LEU A 64 -15.29 9.26 9.91
CA LEU A 64 -13.96 9.75 10.32
C LEU A 64 -12.76 9.25 9.50
N ALA A 65 -12.97 8.43 8.45
CA ALA A 65 -11.98 8.01 7.44
C ALA A 65 -11.40 6.58 7.53
N GLY A 66 -12.10 5.66 8.23
CA GLY A 66 -11.66 4.26 8.37
C GLY A 66 -10.27 4.12 9.01
N GLY A 67 -9.77 2.89 9.05
CA GLY A 67 -8.46 2.55 9.58
C GLY A 67 -7.29 3.10 8.77
N CYS A 68 -7.48 3.47 7.50
CA CYS A 68 -6.42 4.07 6.70
C CYS A 68 -6.35 5.60 6.79
N GLY A 69 -7.34 6.25 7.42
CA GLY A 69 -7.38 7.70 7.61
C GLY A 69 -7.70 8.49 6.33
N VAL A 70 -8.31 7.86 5.32
CA VAL A 70 -8.79 8.51 4.08
C VAL A 70 -10.33 8.53 4.03
N PRO A 71 -11.00 9.70 3.99
CA PRO A 71 -12.45 9.75 3.93
C PRO A 71 -12.98 8.96 2.72
N GLN A 72 -14.09 8.23 2.87
CA GLN A 72 -14.59 7.34 1.81
C GLN A 72 -14.80 8.04 0.45
N HIS A 73 -15.28 9.28 0.46
CA HIS A 73 -15.47 10.10 -0.75
C HIS A 73 -14.16 10.58 -1.41
N ARG A 74 -13.01 10.34 -0.76
CA ARG A 74 -11.66 10.65 -1.25
C ARG A 74 -10.91 9.41 -1.74
N LEU A 75 -11.48 8.21 -1.56
CA LEU A 75 -10.95 6.99 -2.17
C LEU A 75 -11.04 7.08 -3.70
N GLU A 76 -10.10 6.40 -4.35
CA GLU A 76 -9.95 6.26 -5.80
C GLU A 76 -11.06 5.39 -6.40
N THR A 77 -11.66 4.52 -5.59
CA THR A 77 -12.75 3.63 -5.93
C THR A 77 -13.67 3.44 -4.72
N GLN A 78 -14.92 3.06 -4.96
CA GLN A 78 -15.85 2.63 -3.91
C GLN A 78 -15.85 1.11 -3.71
N ASN A 79 -14.98 0.39 -4.43
CA ASN A 79 -14.68 -1.01 -4.15
C ASN A 79 -13.50 -1.06 -3.17
N PHE A 80 -13.80 -1.12 -1.88
CA PHE A 80 -12.79 -1.13 -0.83
C PHE A 80 -13.02 -2.22 0.20
N VAL A 81 -11.98 -2.51 0.97
CA VAL A 81 -11.93 -3.63 1.92
C VAL A 81 -11.23 -3.21 3.21
N ALA A 82 -11.62 -3.86 4.32
CA ALA A 82 -10.89 -3.86 5.57
C ALA A 82 -10.02 -5.11 5.67
N LEU A 83 -8.76 -4.95 6.11
CA LEU A 83 -7.88 -6.08 6.42
C LEU A 83 -7.90 -6.38 7.92
N ASN A 84 -7.72 -7.64 8.30
CA ASN A 84 -7.61 -8.03 9.70
C ASN A 84 -6.41 -7.35 10.39
N VAL A 85 -6.64 -6.76 11.57
CA VAL A 85 -5.57 -6.15 12.38
C VAL A 85 -4.70 -7.20 13.04
N GLN A 86 -5.30 -8.31 13.45
CA GLN A 86 -4.61 -9.36 14.18
C GLN A 86 -5.15 -10.74 13.83
N HIS A 87 -4.31 -11.74 14.01
CA HIS A 87 -4.69 -13.14 14.07
C HIS A 87 -4.45 -13.64 15.49
N SER A 88 -5.51 -13.65 16.30
CA SER A 88 -5.46 -14.05 17.70
C SER A 88 -6.56 -15.06 18.03
N PRO A 89 -6.52 -16.28 17.46
CA PRO A 89 -7.59 -17.24 17.65
C PRO A 89 -7.85 -17.54 19.13
N GLY A 90 -9.12 -17.42 19.53
CA GLY A 90 -9.52 -17.62 20.92
C GLY A 90 -9.30 -16.42 21.87
N ASP A 91 -8.69 -15.33 21.40
CA ASP A 91 -8.67 -14.03 22.10
C ASP A 91 -9.55 -13.02 21.35
N TYR A 92 -10.72 -12.80 21.94
CA TYR A 92 -11.79 -11.94 21.43
C TYR A 92 -11.88 -10.61 22.19
N SER A 93 -10.87 -10.29 22.99
CA SER A 93 -10.85 -9.02 23.73
C SER A 93 -10.64 -7.84 22.79
N GLU A 94 -11.30 -6.72 23.10
CA GLU A 94 -11.16 -5.44 22.39
C GLU A 94 -10.07 -4.55 23.00
N GLY A 95 -9.36 -5.04 24.02
CA GLY A 95 -8.40 -4.26 24.81
C GLY A 95 -6.99 -4.18 24.22
N GLN A 96 -6.76 -4.72 23.02
CA GLN A 96 -5.42 -4.68 22.41
C GLN A 96 -5.09 -3.28 21.89
N SER A 97 -3.85 -2.85 22.14
CA SER A 97 -3.39 -1.52 21.71
C SER A 97 -3.28 -1.44 20.19
N ARG A 98 -3.68 -0.30 19.63
CA ARG A 98 -3.44 0.07 18.23
C ARG A 98 -2.51 1.29 18.19
N PRO A 99 -1.39 1.25 17.45
CA PRO A 99 -0.83 0.11 16.72
C PRO A 99 -0.42 -1.07 17.63
N LEU A 100 -0.36 -2.28 17.06
CA LEU A 100 0.20 -3.44 17.75
C LEU A 100 1.71 -3.23 18.01
N PRO A 101 2.19 -3.36 19.25
CA PRO A 101 3.59 -3.17 19.56
C PRO A 101 4.45 -4.33 19.04
N SER A 102 5.76 -4.09 18.88
CA SER A 102 6.68 -5.08 18.29
C SER A 102 6.73 -6.43 19.03
N HIS A 103 6.51 -6.45 20.35
CA HIS A 103 6.45 -7.69 21.13
C HIS A 103 5.16 -8.51 20.90
N GLN A 104 4.23 -7.99 20.10
CA GLN A 104 3.00 -8.66 19.65
C GLN A 104 3.04 -8.95 18.14
N SER A 105 4.20 -8.87 17.48
CA SER A 105 4.30 -9.09 16.03
C SER A 105 3.83 -10.47 15.58
N GLN A 106 3.84 -11.47 16.47
CA GLN A 106 3.37 -12.83 16.17
C GLN A 106 1.87 -12.95 15.91
N ILE A 107 1.07 -11.96 16.34
CA ILE A 107 -0.37 -11.91 16.08
C ILE A 107 -0.72 -10.86 15.02
N MET A 108 0.26 -10.23 14.37
CA MET A 108 0.01 -9.20 13.35
C MET A 108 -0.84 -9.76 12.20
N GLY A 109 -1.93 -9.07 11.87
CA GLY A 109 -2.77 -9.40 10.73
C GLY A 109 -2.34 -8.69 9.43
N ALA A 110 -3.07 -8.91 8.34
CA ALA A 110 -2.73 -8.37 7.03
C ALA A 110 -2.82 -6.82 6.95
N PHE A 111 -3.54 -6.17 7.88
CA PHE A 111 -3.52 -4.71 7.97
C PHE A 111 -2.14 -4.15 8.31
N GLU A 112 -1.34 -4.93 9.05
CA GLU A 112 0.07 -4.64 9.37
C GLU A 112 0.29 -3.23 9.95
N ASN A 113 -0.49 -2.87 10.99
CA ASN A 113 -0.46 -1.52 11.57
C ASN A 113 -0.58 -0.39 10.53
N GLY A 114 -1.41 -0.58 9.50
CA GLY A 114 -1.67 0.40 8.46
C GLY A 114 -0.68 0.35 7.29
N ARG A 115 0.38 -0.46 7.34
CA ARG A 115 1.38 -0.52 6.26
C ARG A 115 0.81 -1.00 4.92
N ASN A 116 -0.32 -1.72 4.93
CA ASN A 116 -0.98 -2.17 3.70
C ASN A 116 -2.11 -1.24 3.21
N CYS A 117 -2.31 -0.08 3.84
CA CYS A 117 -3.28 0.92 3.38
C CYS A 117 -2.93 1.51 2.00
N GLY A 118 -3.97 1.75 1.20
CA GLY A 118 -3.83 2.26 -0.17
C GLY A 118 -3.27 1.26 -1.17
N ARG A 119 -2.92 0.04 -0.74
CA ARG A 119 -2.59 -1.07 -1.65
C ARG A 119 -3.87 -1.60 -2.30
N TRP A 120 -3.71 -2.13 -3.50
CA TRP A 120 -4.79 -2.80 -4.22
C TRP A 120 -4.68 -4.30 -4.03
N ILE A 121 -5.84 -4.95 -3.93
CA ILE A 121 -5.96 -6.40 -3.93
C ILE A 121 -6.91 -6.85 -5.02
N ARG A 122 -6.66 -8.02 -5.60
CA ARG A 122 -7.64 -8.75 -6.40
C ARG A 122 -8.30 -9.78 -5.52
N VAL A 123 -9.61 -9.68 -5.32
CA VAL A 123 -10.41 -10.68 -4.59
C VAL A 123 -11.05 -11.63 -5.59
N THR A 124 -11.00 -12.92 -5.30
CA THR A 124 -11.66 -14.00 -6.05
C THR A 124 -12.66 -14.70 -5.14
N ILE A 125 -13.92 -14.76 -5.55
CA ILE A 125 -15.01 -15.40 -4.81
C ILE A 125 -14.85 -16.92 -4.79
N GLY A 126 -14.95 -17.51 -3.60
CA GLY A 126 -15.02 -18.95 -3.37
C GLY A 126 -16.40 -19.40 -2.88
N ASP A 127 -16.45 -20.54 -2.20
CA ASP A 127 -17.68 -21.15 -1.68
C ASP A 127 -18.39 -20.23 -0.68
N TYR A 128 -19.72 -20.27 -0.63
CA TYR A 128 -20.50 -19.56 0.40
C TYR A 128 -20.92 -20.50 1.52
N CYS A 129 -21.15 -19.93 2.70
CA CYS A 129 -21.66 -20.68 3.84
C CYS A 129 -23.18 -20.81 3.78
N THR A 130 -23.67 -22.05 3.92
CA THR A 130 -25.10 -22.36 4.12
C THR A 130 -25.45 -22.66 5.58
N GLY A 131 -24.43 -22.82 6.44
CA GLY A 131 -24.57 -23.06 7.87
C GLY A 131 -24.59 -21.77 8.68
N ASN A 132 -24.28 -21.90 9.97
CA ASN A 132 -24.09 -20.77 10.87
C ASN A 132 -22.73 -20.12 10.60
N ASN A 133 -22.73 -18.79 10.52
CA ASN A 133 -21.52 -18.01 10.25
C ASN A 133 -21.50 -16.71 11.05
N ASN A 134 -22.07 -16.67 12.25
CA ASN A 134 -22.39 -15.47 13.05
C ASN A 134 -21.21 -14.82 13.79
N GLY A 135 -19.97 -15.24 13.54
CA GLY A 135 -18.78 -14.69 14.19
C GLY A 135 -18.67 -15.04 15.68
N ALA A 136 -19.40 -16.06 16.15
CA ALA A 136 -19.38 -16.48 17.54
C ALA A 136 -17.97 -16.92 17.99
N PRO A 137 -17.52 -16.53 19.19
CA PRO A 137 -16.28 -17.00 19.79
C PRO A 137 -16.12 -18.53 19.75
N HIS A 138 -14.93 -18.99 19.41
CA HIS A 138 -14.53 -20.40 19.35
C HIS A 138 -15.32 -21.26 18.36
N ALA A 139 -16.11 -20.65 17.47
CA ALA A 139 -16.80 -21.35 16.40
C ALA A 139 -16.02 -21.20 15.08
N GLY A 140 -16.03 -22.25 14.25
CA GLY A 140 -15.49 -22.12 12.89
C GLY A 140 -16.29 -21.08 12.09
N PHE A 141 -15.62 -20.40 11.16
CA PHE A 141 -16.21 -19.31 10.35
C PHE A 141 -17.56 -19.71 9.72
N CYS A 142 -17.67 -20.95 9.25
CA CYS A 142 -18.90 -21.57 8.76
C CYS A 142 -19.02 -22.96 9.38
N HIS A 143 -20.09 -23.19 10.14
CA HIS A 143 -20.29 -24.43 10.89
C HIS A 143 -21.75 -24.88 10.90
N SER A 144 -21.96 -26.19 10.97
CA SER A 144 -23.27 -26.85 11.05
C SER A 144 -23.12 -28.20 11.76
N ALA A 145 -24.23 -28.78 12.22
CA ALA A 145 -24.24 -30.16 12.71
C ALA A 145 -24.29 -31.13 11.53
N GLY A 146 -23.13 -31.67 11.10
CA GLY A 146 -23.05 -32.66 10.02
C GLY A 146 -22.00 -32.34 8.96
N ASP A 147 -22.35 -32.52 7.69
CA ASP A 147 -21.48 -32.30 6.54
C ASP A 147 -21.02 -30.83 6.42
N SER A 148 -19.93 -30.63 5.68
CA SER A 148 -19.35 -29.29 5.44
C SER A 148 -20.42 -28.32 4.89
N PRO A 149 -20.72 -27.22 5.61
CA PRO A 149 -21.72 -26.23 5.20
C PRO A 149 -21.29 -25.31 4.05
N TRP A 150 -20.11 -25.52 3.48
CA TRP A 150 -19.58 -24.79 2.33
C TRP A 150 -20.14 -25.33 1.02
N VAL A 151 -20.68 -24.44 0.18
CA VAL A 151 -21.28 -24.80 -1.11
C VAL A 151 -20.69 -23.94 -2.23
N THR A 152 -20.28 -24.60 -3.31
CA THR A 152 -19.88 -23.96 -4.57
C THR A 152 -21.13 -23.51 -5.34
N ASP A 153 -21.09 -22.33 -5.96
CA ASP A 153 -22.18 -21.82 -6.79
C ASP A 153 -21.70 -21.13 -8.08
N GLN A 154 -22.63 -20.48 -8.78
CA GLN A 154 -22.34 -19.79 -10.04
C GLN A 154 -21.36 -18.61 -9.91
N PHE A 155 -21.19 -18.05 -8.71
CA PHE A 155 -20.33 -16.88 -8.45
C PHE A 155 -18.88 -17.25 -8.15
N ASN A 156 -18.58 -18.50 -7.78
CA ASN A 156 -17.21 -18.97 -7.57
C ASN A 156 -16.31 -18.64 -8.78
N GLY A 157 -15.14 -18.04 -8.52
CA GLY A 157 -14.19 -17.57 -9.52
C GLY A 157 -14.46 -16.17 -10.07
N ALA A 158 -15.53 -15.49 -9.64
CA ALA A 158 -15.71 -14.07 -9.95
C ALA A 158 -14.66 -13.24 -9.23
N THR A 159 -14.16 -12.17 -9.88
CA THR A 159 -13.10 -11.32 -9.33
C THR A 159 -13.51 -9.84 -9.21
N LEU A 160 -12.89 -9.14 -8.27
CA LEU A 160 -12.98 -7.69 -8.14
C LEU A 160 -11.65 -7.13 -7.62
N ASP A 161 -11.19 -6.05 -8.25
CA ASP A 161 -10.03 -5.29 -7.78
C ASP A 161 -10.53 -4.24 -6.77
N MET A 162 -9.93 -4.22 -5.58
CA MET A 162 -10.38 -3.44 -4.43
C MET A 162 -9.21 -2.74 -3.76
N ILE A 163 -9.44 -1.56 -3.18
CA ILE A 163 -8.44 -0.84 -2.40
C ILE A 163 -8.56 -1.15 -0.91
N VAL A 164 -7.43 -1.34 -0.24
CA VAL A 164 -7.37 -1.46 1.23
C VAL A 164 -7.59 -0.07 1.83
N ALA A 165 -8.71 0.10 2.52
CA ALA A 165 -9.13 1.40 3.07
C ALA A 165 -9.48 1.36 4.57
N ASP A 166 -9.59 0.18 5.16
CA ASP A 166 -9.96 0.02 6.56
C ASP A 166 -9.27 -1.17 7.24
N SER A 167 -9.61 -1.37 8.50
CA SER A 167 -9.09 -2.38 9.40
C SER A 167 -10.23 -3.12 10.11
N CYS A 168 -10.22 -4.44 10.11
CA CYS A 168 -11.13 -5.30 10.88
C CYS A 168 -10.47 -5.59 12.24
N HIS A 169 -10.93 -4.92 13.29
CA HIS A 169 -10.42 -5.10 14.66
C HIS A 169 -11.48 -5.64 15.63
N ASP A 170 -12.65 -6.02 15.13
CA ASP A 170 -13.75 -6.45 16.00
C ASP A 170 -13.38 -7.68 16.82
N GLY A 171 -13.98 -7.79 18.01
CA GLY A 171 -13.83 -8.95 18.91
C GLY A 171 -14.53 -10.22 18.41
N ASN A 172 -15.06 -10.26 17.20
CA ASN A 172 -15.72 -11.45 16.67
C ASN A 172 -14.72 -12.44 16.06
N ALA A 173 -15.13 -13.70 15.89
CA ALA A 173 -14.28 -14.74 15.32
C ALA A 173 -13.91 -14.49 13.86
N TRP A 174 -14.67 -13.68 13.11
CA TRP A 174 -14.33 -13.36 11.72
C TRP A 174 -13.02 -12.58 11.63
N CYS A 175 -12.88 -11.49 12.39
CA CYS A 175 -11.64 -10.71 12.38
C CYS A 175 -10.49 -11.41 13.13
N ARG A 176 -10.77 -12.26 14.14
CA ARG A 176 -9.74 -12.80 15.05
C ARG A 176 -9.17 -14.16 14.64
N ASP A 177 -9.99 -15.05 14.10
CA ASP A 177 -9.62 -16.45 13.87
C ASP A 177 -9.08 -16.71 12.46
N ASP A 178 -9.28 -15.77 11.54
CA ASP A 178 -8.82 -15.87 10.15
C ASP A 178 -7.76 -14.81 9.84
N ALA A 179 -6.53 -15.28 9.65
CA ALA A 179 -5.35 -14.45 9.42
C ALA A 179 -5.41 -13.64 8.11
N HIS A 180 -6.29 -14.01 7.18
CA HIS A 180 -6.44 -13.40 5.87
C HIS A 180 -7.88 -12.97 5.59
N HIS A 181 -8.63 -12.70 6.67
CA HIS A 181 -10.00 -12.23 6.59
C HIS A 181 -10.10 -10.89 5.86
N LEU A 182 -11.13 -10.77 5.02
CA LEU A 182 -11.51 -9.54 4.34
C LEU A 182 -12.90 -9.10 4.77
N ASP A 183 -13.08 -7.82 5.08
CA ASP A 183 -14.41 -7.24 5.23
C ASP A 183 -14.68 -6.29 4.06
N LEU A 184 -15.57 -6.66 3.14
CA LEU A 184 -15.75 -5.96 1.87
C LEU A 184 -16.81 -4.87 2.00
N ALA A 185 -16.65 -3.75 1.28
CA ALA A 185 -17.73 -2.77 1.19
C ALA A 185 -19.00 -3.41 0.61
N THR A 186 -20.14 -3.34 1.30
CA THR A 186 -21.42 -3.95 0.86
C THR A 186 -21.78 -3.58 -0.58
N ALA A 187 -21.56 -2.31 -0.96
CA ALA A 187 -21.84 -1.82 -2.31
C ALA A 187 -21.01 -2.52 -3.41
N SER A 188 -19.81 -3.02 -3.08
CA SER A 188 -18.90 -3.68 -4.02
C SER A 188 -19.35 -5.09 -4.42
N LEU A 189 -20.22 -5.72 -3.62
CA LEU A 189 -20.68 -7.10 -3.86
C LEU A 189 -21.39 -7.25 -5.22
N THR A 190 -22.03 -6.19 -5.72
CA THR A 190 -22.69 -6.19 -7.03
C THR A 190 -21.74 -6.00 -8.21
N GLN A 191 -20.44 -5.79 -7.96
CA GLN A 191 -19.46 -5.37 -8.98
C GLN A 191 -18.49 -6.48 -9.41
N PHE A 192 -18.51 -7.63 -8.73
CA PHE A 192 -17.69 -8.79 -9.09
C PHE A 192 -17.96 -9.23 -10.53
N LYS A 193 -16.90 -9.65 -11.24
CA LYS A 193 -17.00 -10.07 -12.64
C LYS A 193 -16.51 -11.50 -12.83
N LYS A 194 -17.23 -12.28 -13.63
CA LYS A 194 -16.82 -13.61 -14.07
C LYS A 194 -16.94 -13.69 -15.57
N ASN A 195 -15.87 -14.07 -16.26
CA ASN A 195 -15.83 -14.13 -17.74
C ASN A 195 -16.29 -12.82 -18.41
N GLY A 196 -16.03 -11.67 -17.79
CA GLY A 196 -16.43 -10.35 -18.28
C GLY A 196 -17.84 -9.90 -17.89
N GLU A 197 -18.68 -10.78 -17.35
CA GLU A 197 -20.05 -10.47 -16.91
C GLU A 197 -20.08 -10.04 -15.45
N THR A 198 -20.88 -9.02 -15.13
CA THR A 198 -21.10 -8.55 -13.75
C THR A 198 -22.05 -9.47 -13.01
N MET A 199 -21.63 -9.94 -11.84
CA MET A 199 -22.38 -10.81 -10.94
C MET A 199 -23.28 -9.99 -10.00
N ALA A 200 -24.22 -9.22 -10.57
CA ALA A 200 -25.05 -8.28 -9.81
C ALA A 200 -25.91 -8.95 -8.71
N ASP A 201 -26.22 -10.24 -8.86
CA ASP A 201 -27.01 -11.03 -7.91
C ASP A 201 -26.16 -11.71 -6.81
N LEU A 202 -24.83 -11.50 -6.77
CA LEU A 202 -23.98 -12.05 -5.71
C LEU A 202 -24.52 -11.78 -4.28
N PRO A 203 -25.07 -10.59 -3.95
CA PRO A 203 -25.61 -10.33 -2.61
C PRO A 203 -26.72 -11.31 -2.18
N SER A 204 -27.53 -11.84 -3.10
CA SER A 204 -28.61 -12.77 -2.76
C SER A 204 -28.08 -14.14 -2.26
N LYS A 205 -26.81 -14.44 -2.53
CA LYS A 205 -26.08 -15.60 -2.03
C LYS A 205 -24.73 -15.20 -1.42
N TRP A 206 -24.70 -14.09 -0.67
CA TRP A 206 -23.49 -13.72 0.03
C TRP A 206 -23.14 -14.76 1.09
N GLY A 207 -23.99 -14.89 2.11
CA GLY A 207 -23.86 -15.92 3.14
C GLY A 207 -22.47 -16.03 3.78
N ASN A 208 -21.65 -14.97 3.75
CA ASN A 208 -20.20 -14.98 3.98
C ASN A 208 -19.44 -16.08 3.19
N ARG A 209 -18.32 -15.71 2.57
CA ARG A 209 -17.70 -16.58 1.55
C ARG A 209 -16.24 -16.87 1.85
N ARG A 210 -15.77 -18.03 1.43
CA ARG A 210 -14.33 -18.22 1.19
C ARG A 210 -13.91 -17.28 0.08
N VAL A 211 -12.68 -16.78 0.18
CA VAL A 211 -12.07 -15.94 -0.83
C VAL A 211 -10.61 -16.31 -1.02
N HIS A 212 -10.12 -16.06 -2.22
CA HIS A 212 -8.69 -15.98 -2.49
C HIS A 212 -8.36 -14.54 -2.86
N TRP A 213 -7.23 -14.01 -2.42
CA TRP A 213 -6.83 -12.66 -2.79
C TRP A 213 -5.33 -12.49 -2.88
N GLU A 214 -4.90 -11.50 -3.65
CA GLU A 214 -3.48 -11.18 -3.85
C GLU A 214 -3.31 -9.67 -3.98
N TYR A 215 -2.15 -9.15 -3.56
CA TYR A 215 -1.80 -7.76 -3.85
C TYR A 215 -1.54 -7.57 -5.35
N ILE A 216 -2.07 -6.48 -5.90
CA ILE A 216 -1.87 -6.07 -7.29
C ILE A 216 -1.43 -4.61 -7.35
N ALA A 217 -0.92 -4.20 -8.51
CA ALA A 217 -0.78 -2.79 -8.84
C ALA A 217 -2.16 -2.13 -8.93
N ALA A 218 -2.21 -0.82 -8.67
CA ALA A 218 -3.40 -0.03 -8.92
C ALA A 218 -3.87 -0.18 -10.38
N PRO A 219 -5.10 -0.67 -10.63
CA PRO A 219 -5.57 -0.95 -11.97
C PRO A 219 -5.76 0.37 -12.73
N ASN A 220 -5.19 0.44 -13.94
CA ASN A 220 -5.24 1.63 -14.81
C ASN A 220 -4.67 2.91 -14.15
N TYR A 221 -3.69 2.76 -13.26
CA TYR A 221 -3.05 3.90 -12.61
C TYR A 221 -2.51 4.89 -13.64
N SER A 222 -2.88 6.15 -13.47
CA SER A 222 -2.44 7.28 -14.28
C SER A 222 -2.56 8.56 -13.46
N GLY A 223 -1.84 9.62 -13.86
CA GLY A 223 -1.80 10.87 -13.11
C GLY A 223 -0.72 10.87 -12.03
N ASP A 224 -0.97 11.55 -10.93
CA ASP A 224 0.00 11.76 -9.85
C ASP A 224 -0.73 11.76 -8.50
N ILE A 225 0.03 11.61 -7.40
CA ILE A 225 -0.51 11.50 -6.05
C ILE A 225 -1.39 12.69 -5.69
N LYS A 226 -2.27 12.49 -4.71
CA LYS A 226 -2.99 13.57 -4.05
C LYS A 226 -2.43 13.76 -2.66
N ILE A 227 -2.27 15.02 -2.28
CA ILE A 227 -1.78 15.44 -0.97
C ILE A 227 -2.91 16.25 -0.32
N GLY A 228 -3.19 15.96 0.95
CA GLY A 228 -4.08 16.77 1.77
C GLY A 228 -3.61 16.84 3.21
N LEU A 229 -4.21 17.74 3.97
CA LEU A 229 -4.07 17.82 5.42
C LEU A 229 -5.29 17.14 6.07
N ALA A 230 -5.03 16.34 7.11
CA ALA A 230 -6.09 15.73 7.90
C ALA A 230 -6.79 16.76 8.80
N ARG A 231 -7.90 16.34 9.41
CA ARG A 231 -8.61 17.16 10.41
C ARG A 231 -7.67 17.61 11.53
N ASP A 232 -7.90 18.81 12.02
CA ASP A 232 -7.17 19.44 13.12
C ASP A 232 -5.68 19.70 12.85
N ALA A 233 -5.21 19.49 11.61
CA ALA A 233 -3.87 19.89 11.22
C ALA A 233 -3.65 21.38 11.49
N GLN A 234 -2.51 21.69 12.09
CA GLN A 234 -2.03 23.03 12.45
C GLN A 234 -0.53 23.16 12.14
N ARG A 235 0.02 24.37 12.10
CA ARG A 235 1.41 24.59 11.61
C ARG A 235 2.52 23.86 12.40
N LEU A 236 2.23 23.46 13.64
CA LEU A 236 3.15 22.68 14.49
C LEU A 236 2.83 21.17 14.52
N TRP A 237 1.70 20.75 13.94
CA TRP A 237 1.24 19.37 13.86
C TRP A 237 0.53 19.16 12.51
N ILE A 238 1.24 18.59 11.54
CA ILE A 238 0.92 18.58 10.12
C ILE A 238 0.75 17.12 9.66
N PRO A 239 -0.38 16.48 9.99
CA PRO A 239 -0.73 15.17 9.45
C PRO A 239 -1.10 15.31 7.97
N LEU A 240 -0.27 14.74 7.10
CA LEU A 240 -0.52 14.64 5.67
C LEU A 240 -1.25 13.35 5.32
N VAL A 241 -2.31 13.48 4.55
CA VAL A 241 -3.00 12.38 3.89
C VAL A 241 -2.45 12.23 2.47
N ILE A 242 -1.90 11.07 2.12
CA ILE A 242 -1.40 10.76 0.78
C ILE A 242 -2.28 9.70 0.13
N THR A 243 -2.84 10.02 -1.04
CA THR A 243 -3.68 9.10 -1.82
C THR A 243 -3.28 9.13 -3.30
N HIS A 244 -4.00 8.36 -4.12
CA HIS A 244 -3.81 8.17 -5.54
C HIS A 244 -2.41 7.62 -5.84
N LEU A 245 -2.12 6.44 -5.31
CA LEU A 245 -0.82 5.78 -5.40
C LEU A 245 -0.87 4.56 -6.34
N GLU A 246 0.23 4.27 -7.05
CA GLU A 246 0.38 3.07 -7.88
C GLU A 246 0.43 1.78 -7.04
N ASN A 247 1.10 1.91 -5.90
CA ASN A 247 1.26 0.91 -4.86
C ASN A 247 1.18 1.68 -3.53
N GLY A 248 0.62 1.09 -2.47
CA GLY A 248 0.37 1.76 -1.18
C GLY A 248 1.60 2.44 -0.57
N ILE A 249 1.48 3.03 0.62
CA ILE A 249 2.50 3.94 1.17
C ILE A 249 3.11 3.40 2.46
N HIS A 250 4.44 3.49 2.59
CA HIS A 250 5.15 3.19 3.83
C HIS A 250 5.76 4.43 4.51
N GLY A 251 5.90 5.55 3.80
CA GLY A 251 6.53 6.71 4.41
C GLY A 251 6.42 8.00 3.61
N VAL A 252 6.53 9.11 4.34
CA VAL A 252 6.71 10.46 3.81
C VAL A 252 7.93 11.07 4.47
N GLU A 253 8.88 11.57 3.69
CA GLU A 253 9.96 12.41 4.19
C GLU A 253 9.63 13.88 3.96
N ALA A 254 10.10 14.76 4.85
CA ALA A 254 10.12 16.20 4.62
C ALA A 254 11.54 16.77 4.69
N TRP A 255 11.80 17.82 3.91
CA TRP A 255 13.05 18.56 3.98
C TRP A 255 13.03 19.53 5.17
N VAL A 256 13.89 19.26 6.16
CA VAL A 256 13.99 20.05 7.40
C VAL A 256 15.45 20.24 7.74
N ASP A 257 15.87 21.50 7.92
CA ASP A 257 17.24 21.89 8.28
C ASP A 257 18.33 21.30 7.36
N GLY A 258 18.08 21.29 6.06
CA GLY A 258 19.06 20.85 5.06
C GLY A 258 19.18 19.32 4.90
N ARG A 259 18.24 18.55 5.45
CA ARG A 259 18.20 17.08 5.33
C ARG A 259 16.78 16.56 5.18
N TRP A 260 16.65 15.38 4.58
CA TRP A 260 15.39 14.62 4.58
C TRP A 260 15.19 13.95 5.94
N GLN A 261 14.00 14.10 6.50
CA GLN A 261 13.60 13.51 7.76
C GLN A 261 12.27 12.78 7.58
N LEU A 262 12.21 11.53 8.05
CA LEU A 262 11.02 10.69 7.95
C LEU A 262 9.92 11.20 8.90
N GLY A 263 8.72 11.38 8.37
CA GLY A 263 7.51 11.61 9.14
C GLY A 263 7.03 10.34 9.83
N GLN A 264 6.18 10.50 10.84
CA GLN A 264 5.62 9.36 11.58
C GLN A 264 4.19 9.11 11.12
N MET A 265 3.84 7.84 10.86
CA MET A 265 2.45 7.46 10.69
C MET A 265 1.66 7.84 11.95
N VAL A 266 0.47 8.42 11.79
CA VAL A 266 -0.38 8.82 12.91
C VAL A 266 -1.13 7.58 13.40
N SER A 267 -0.76 7.05 14.57
CA SER A 267 -1.23 5.73 15.02
C SER A 267 -0.90 4.67 13.95
N ASP A 268 -1.90 3.92 13.52
CA ASP A 268 -1.91 2.95 12.43
C ASP A 268 -2.81 3.44 11.27
N ASN A 269 -3.04 4.76 11.17
CA ASN A 269 -3.70 5.36 10.01
C ASN A 269 -2.74 5.35 8.82
N GLY A 270 -2.79 4.27 8.05
CA GLY A 270 -1.76 3.92 7.07
C GLY A 270 -1.45 4.93 5.98
N GLN A 271 -2.35 5.87 5.69
CA GLN A 271 -2.14 6.93 4.70
C GLN A 271 -1.97 8.32 5.32
N VAL A 272 -1.82 8.41 6.65
CA VAL A 272 -1.69 9.67 7.39
C VAL A 272 -0.34 9.76 8.09
N PHE A 273 0.51 10.70 7.64
CA PHE A 273 1.86 10.88 8.15
C PHE A 273 2.04 12.29 8.73
N GLN A 274 2.35 12.35 10.02
CA GLN A 274 2.79 13.56 10.69
C GLN A 274 4.19 13.95 10.19
N LEU A 275 4.29 15.14 9.60
CA LEU A 275 5.59 15.68 9.22
C LEU A 275 6.51 15.87 10.45
N PRO A 276 7.83 15.71 10.29
CA PRO A 276 8.79 15.98 11.36
C PRO A 276 8.71 17.44 11.82
N GLY A 277 8.98 17.65 13.12
CA GLY A 277 9.05 18.99 13.70
C GLY A 277 10.08 19.86 12.99
N GLY A 278 9.75 21.15 12.78
CA GLY A 278 10.60 22.08 12.04
C GLY A 278 10.31 22.16 10.54
N ALA A 279 9.43 21.30 9.99
CA ALA A 279 8.93 21.47 8.63
C ALA A 279 8.18 22.81 8.49
N GLN A 280 8.55 23.58 7.45
CA GLN A 280 8.00 24.91 7.19
C GLN A 280 7.58 25.05 5.73
N ALA A 281 6.61 25.93 5.48
CA ALA A 281 6.18 26.27 4.13
C ALA A 281 7.28 27.08 3.39
N PRO A 282 7.47 26.87 2.07
CA PRO A 282 6.86 25.81 1.29
C PRO A 282 7.40 24.43 1.72
N TYR A 283 6.48 23.53 2.01
CA TYR A 283 6.80 22.17 2.46
C TYR A 283 7.33 21.38 1.28
N ARG A 284 8.42 20.64 1.48
CA ARG A 284 9.01 19.76 0.47
C ARG A 284 8.95 18.35 0.98
N ILE A 285 8.32 17.45 0.24
CA ILE A 285 8.20 16.05 0.62
C ILE A 285 8.65 15.11 -0.48
N ARG A 286 9.03 13.89 -0.06
CA ARG A 286 9.17 12.72 -0.91
C ARG A 286 8.38 11.57 -0.30
N VAL A 287 7.92 10.64 -1.12
CA VAL A 287 7.00 9.57 -0.69
C VAL A 287 7.60 8.20 -1.04
N TYR A 288 7.48 7.28 -0.10
CA TYR A 288 7.90 5.88 -0.23
C TYR A 288 6.69 4.99 -0.46
N ASP A 289 6.74 4.15 -1.49
CA ASP A 289 5.73 3.12 -1.75
C ASP A 289 5.83 1.96 -0.74
N ALA A 290 4.95 0.97 -0.90
CA ALA A 290 4.89 -0.21 -0.05
C ALA A 290 6.05 -1.20 -0.26
N ASN A 291 7.03 -0.89 -1.13
CA ASN A 291 8.29 -1.63 -1.24
C ASN A 291 9.47 -0.78 -0.75
N ASP A 292 9.18 0.28 0.01
CA ASP A 292 10.16 1.23 0.52
C ASP A 292 10.98 1.88 -0.61
N GLN A 293 10.39 2.06 -1.79
CA GLN A 293 10.98 2.77 -2.92
C GLN A 293 10.39 4.18 -3.03
N LEU A 294 11.23 5.14 -3.35
CA LEU A 294 10.76 6.49 -3.67
C LEU A 294 9.91 6.47 -4.95
N ILE A 295 8.68 6.97 -4.86
CA ILE A 295 7.78 7.06 -6.02
C ILE A 295 8.29 8.09 -7.03
N ASN A 296 7.85 7.97 -8.29
CA ASN A 296 8.12 8.95 -9.34
C ASN A 296 9.60 9.34 -9.43
N GLN A 297 10.50 8.36 -9.28
CA GLN A 297 11.96 8.53 -9.32
C GLN A 297 12.50 9.51 -8.27
N GLY A 298 11.84 9.61 -7.11
CA GLY A 298 12.26 10.51 -6.03
C GLY A 298 11.85 11.97 -6.23
N ARG A 299 10.86 12.23 -7.09
CA ARG A 299 10.23 13.55 -7.28
C ARG A 299 9.95 14.22 -5.94
N VAL A 300 10.27 15.51 -5.87
CA VAL A 300 9.97 16.34 -4.70
C VAL A 300 8.65 17.07 -4.93
N TYR A 301 7.72 16.93 -4.00
CA TYR A 301 6.44 17.64 -4.04
C TYR A 301 6.52 18.86 -3.14
N VAL A 302 6.18 20.01 -3.71
CA VAL A 302 6.27 21.29 -3.00
C VAL A 302 4.93 22.00 -2.95
N PHE A 303 4.46 22.28 -1.73
CA PHE A 303 3.16 22.90 -1.48
C PHE A 303 3.22 23.87 -0.32
N ASP A 304 2.24 24.77 -0.27
CA ASP A 304 2.06 25.74 0.80
C ASP A 304 0.93 25.33 1.75
N TRP A 305 0.83 26.03 2.88
CA TRP A 305 -0.30 25.86 3.79
C TRP A 305 -1.61 26.32 3.10
N PRO A 306 -2.63 25.46 2.97
CA PRO A 306 -3.87 25.82 2.30
C PRO A 306 -4.62 26.90 3.09
N SER A 307 -5.11 27.93 2.39
CA SER A 307 -5.78 29.06 3.01
C SER A 307 -7.10 28.65 3.67
N GLU A 308 -7.74 27.59 3.17
CA GLU A 308 -8.97 27.00 3.69
C GLU A 308 -8.81 26.49 5.13
N CYS A 309 -7.59 26.18 5.57
CA CYS A 309 -7.34 25.78 6.95
C CYS A 309 -7.23 26.95 7.92
N GLY A 310 -6.96 28.18 7.47
CA GLY A 310 -6.63 29.28 8.40
C GLY A 310 -5.50 28.85 9.35
N ASP A 311 -5.77 28.82 10.66
CA ASP A 311 -4.85 28.28 11.68
C ASP A 311 -4.99 26.77 11.92
N ARG A 312 -6.14 26.18 11.58
CA ARG A 312 -6.47 24.76 11.81
C ARG A 312 -7.45 24.21 10.77
N CYS A 313 -7.11 23.10 10.13
CA CYS A 313 -7.99 22.42 9.18
C CYS A 313 -9.22 21.81 9.88
N LEU A 314 -10.44 22.15 9.42
CA LEU A 314 -11.68 21.64 10.01
C LEU A 314 -12.28 20.45 9.26
N ALA A 315 -11.98 20.30 7.97
CA ALA A 315 -12.42 19.18 7.16
C ALA A 315 -11.59 17.92 7.47
N ASN A 316 -12.18 16.74 7.30
CA ASN A 316 -11.46 15.46 7.41
C ASN A 316 -10.35 15.31 6.35
N TYR A 317 -10.43 16.09 5.27
CA TYR A 317 -9.39 16.20 4.24
C TYR A 317 -9.45 17.59 3.62
N THR A 318 -8.36 18.36 3.73
CA THR A 318 -8.16 19.60 2.97
C THR A 318 -7.07 19.37 1.94
N GLY A 319 -7.44 19.30 0.66
CA GLY A 319 -6.48 19.08 -0.43
C GLY A 319 -5.52 20.25 -0.59
N VAL A 320 -4.28 19.97 -0.98
CA VAL A 320 -3.29 21.00 -1.32
C VAL A 320 -2.92 20.92 -2.79
N THR A 321 -2.64 22.07 -3.39
CA THR A 321 -1.98 22.13 -4.71
C THR A 321 -0.48 22.05 -4.49
N TYR A 322 0.20 21.24 -5.30
CA TYR A 322 1.65 21.12 -5.29
C TYR A 322 2.24 21.35 -6.68
N ARG A 323 3.54 21.60 -6.70
CA ARG A 323 4.39 21.50 -7.90
C ARG A 323 5.46 20.43 -7.70
N ALA A 324 5.94 19.88 -8.79
CA ALA A 324 7.09 18.98 -8.79
C ALA A 324 8.39 19.78 -8.94
N GLU A 325 9.41 19.44 -8.14
CA GLU A 325 10.82 19.79 -8.33
C GLU A 325 11.62 18.58 -8.79
#